data_AF-A0A953YJU7-F1
#
_entry.id   AF-A0A953YJU7-F1
#
_cell.length_a   1.000
_cell.length_b   1.000
_cell.length_c   1.000
_cell.angle_alpha   90.00
_cell.angle_beta   90.00
_cell.angle_gamma   90.00
#
_symmetry.space_group_name_H-M   'P 1'
#
loop_
_entity.id
_entity.type
_entity.pdbx_description
1 polymer ?
#
loop_
_entity_poly.entity_id
_entity_poly.type
_entity_poly.pdbx_seq_one_letter_code
_entity_poly.pdbx_strand_id
1 'polypeptide(L)' 'GLLKPKAIVVLKEGQGSDHLFEDLKHHVQASVGPWKYPRWVEVVEELPKTATGKIQRFKLRD' A
#
# COMPACT_ATOMS: atom_id res chain seq x y z
N GLY A 1 2.04 13.03 -9.53
CA GLY A 1 2.11 11.55 -9.61
C GLY A 1 3.31 11.09 -8.83
N LEU A 2 3.29 9.91 -8.20
CA LEU A 2 4.39 9.49 -7.34
C LEU A 2 5.67 9.23 -8.16
N LEU A 3 6.80 9.77 -7.69
CA LEU A 3 8.12 9.54 -8.30
C LEU A 3 8.60 8.10 -8.13
N LYS A 4 8.16 7.40 -7.07
CA LYS A 4 8.43 5.98 -6.80
C LYS A 4 7.17 5.30 -6.24
N PRO A 5 7.02 3.97 -6.35
CA PRO A 5 5.84 3.28 -5.85
C PRO A 5 5.65 3.49 -4.33
N LYS A 6 4.44 3.83 -3.90
CA LYS A 6 4.00 3.90 -2.50
C LYS A 6 2.85 2.90 -2.33
N ALA A 7 2.86 2.14 -1.25
CA ALA A 7 1.77 1.25 -0.88
C ALA A 7 0.98 1.89 0.26
N ILE A 8 -0.35 1.84 0.16
CA ILE A 8 -1.26 2.26 1.21
C ILE A 8 -2.09 1.06 1.59
N VAL A 9 -2.03 0.67 2.85
CA VAL A 9 -2.48 -0.62 3.35
C VAL A 9 -3.49 -0.39 4.46
N VAL A 10 -4.59 -1.11 4.40
CA VAL A 10 -5.53 -1.23 5.52
C VAL A 10 -5.33 -2.61 6.12
N LEU A 11 -5.02 -2.67 7.40
CA LEU A 11 -4.84 -3.93 8.10
C LEU A 11 -6.19 -4.53 8.48
N LYS A 12 -6.22 -5.86 8.57
CA LYS A 12 -7.36 -6.55 9.17
C LYS A 12 -7.33 -6.31 10.68
N GLU A 13 -8.50 -6.40 11.30
CA GLU A 13 -8.64 -6.23 12.74
C GLU A 13 -7.74 -7.21 13.52
N GLY A 14 -7.04 -6.70 14.53
CA GLY A 14 -6.09 -7.47 15.34
C GLY A 14 -4.75 -7.78 14.67
N GLN A 15 -4.48 -7.29 13.46
CA GLN A 15 -3.16 -7.41 12.81
C GLN A 15 -2.28 -6.19 13.10
N GLY A 16 -1.02 -6.46 13.43
CA GLY A 16 0.02 -5.44 13.57
C GLY A 16 0.67 -5.08 12.24
N SER A 17 1.44 -4.00 12.23
CA SER A 17 2.26 -3.56 11.10
C SER A 17 3.74 -3.97 11.23
N ASP A 18 4.07 -4.79 12.23
CA ASP A 18 5.43 -5.27 12.44
C ASP A 18 5.92 -6.01 11.20
N HIS A 19 7.11 -5.64 10.70
CA HIS A 19 7.73 -6.19 9.49
C HIS A 19 6.93 -6.03 8.18
N LEU A 20 5.81 -5.30 8.18
CA LEU A 20 4.93 -5.15 7.02
C LEU A 20 5.67 -4.60 5.79
N PHE A 21 6.61 -3.68 6.01
CA PHE A 21 7.40 -3.11 4.93
C PHE A 21 8.28 -4.16 4.26
N GLU A 22 9.06 -4.91 5.06
CA GLU A 22 9.93 -5.99 4.60
C GLU A 22 9.15 -7.10 3.89
N ASP A 23 8.01 -7.49 4.44
CA ASP A 23 7.15 -8.54 3.88
C ASP A 23 6.58 -8.12 2.52
N LEU A 24 6.04 -6.91 2.42
CA LEU A 24 5.52 -6.37 1.15
C LEU A 24 6.64 -6.18 0.13
N LYS A 25 7.82 -5.74 0.57
CA LYS A 25 8.99 -5.63 -0.29
C LYS A 25 9.35 -7.01 -0.86
N HIS A 26 9.60 -8.01 -0.02
CA HIS A 26 9.95 -9.36 -0.46
C HIS A 26 8.87 -9.96 -1.36
N HIS A 27 7.59 -9.81 -1.01
CA HIS A 27 6.48 -10.28 -1.82
C HIS A 27 6.48 -9.67 -3.22
N VAL A 28 6.63 -8.35 -3.33
CA VAL A 28 6.65 -7.65 -4.64
C VAL A 28 7.91 -7.98 -5.42
N GLN A 29 9.06 -8.10 -4.76
CA GLN A 29 10.32 -8.50 -5.41
C GLN A 29 10.20 -9.89 -6.02
N ALA A 30 9.59 -10.85 -5.31
CA ALA A 30 9.39 -12.22 -5.77
C ALA A 30 8.30 -12.33 -6.86
N SER A 31 7.23 -11.54 -6.76
CA SER A 31 6.08 -11.65 -7.67
C SER A 31 6.18 -10.83 -8.95
N VAL A 32 6.73 -9.61 -8.88
CA VAL A 32 6.76 -8.66 -10.02
C VAL A 32 8.17 -8.17 -10.35
N GLY A 33 9.14 -8.41 -9.48
CA GLY A 33 10.54 -8.12 -9.71
C GLY A 33 11.11 -6.98 -8.86
N PRO A 34 12.45 -6.94 -8.71
CA PRO A 34 13.14 -6.10 -7.73
C PRO A 34 13.07 -4.59 -7.97
N TRP A 35 12.64 -4.13 -9.14
CA TRP A 35 12.51 -2.71 -9.44
C TRP A 35 11.16 -2.11 -9.00
N LYS A 36 10.15 -2.95 -8.72
CA LYS A 36 8.76 -2.49 -8.58
C LYS A 36 8.23 -2.41 -7.15
N TYR A 37 9.04 -2.78 -6.15
CA TYR A 37 8.64 -2.76 -4.74
C TYR A 37 8.37 -1.33 -4.21
N PRO A 38 7.42 -1.19 -3.26
CA PRO A 38 7.09 0.11 -2.67
C PRO A 38 8.27 0.69 -1.88
N ARG A 39 8.55 1.97 -2.06
CA ARG A 39 9.54 2.71 -1.28
C ARG A 39 8.99 3.22 0.05
N TRP A 40 7.67 3.32 0.14
CA TRP A 40 6.96 3.72 1.33
C TRP A 40 5.73 2.82 1.50
N VAL A 41 5.45 2.42 2.74
CA VAL A 41 4.23 1.73 3.13
C VAL A 41 3.57 2.60 4.19
N GLU A 42 2.33 3.00 3.94
CA GLU A 42 1.51 3.77 4.87
C GLU A 42 0.32 2.92 5.29
N VAL A 43 0.18 2.73 6.59
CA VAL A 43 -0.99 2.04 7.15
C VAL A 43 -2.04 3.09 7.48
N VAL A 44 -3.24 2.91 6.93
CA VAL A 44 -4.39 3.79 7.16
C VAL A 44 -5.55 2.96 7.69
N GLU A 45 -6.45 3.59 8.43
CA GLU A 45 -7.66 2.93 8.93
C GLU A 45 -8.62 2.57 7.80
N GLU A 46 -8.72 3.42 6.78
CA GLU A 46 -9.57 3.18 5.63
C GLU A 46 -9.02 3.78 4.33
N LEU A 47 -9.44 3.21 3.20
CA LEU A 47 -9.18 3.77 1.88
C LEU A 47 -10.33 4.70 1.47
N PRO A 48 -10.04 5.87 0.88
CA PRO A 48 -11.07 6.77 0.39
C PRO A 48 -11.84 6.09 -0.74
N LYS A 49 -13.14 5.94 -0.58
CA LYS A 49 -14.04 5.28 -1.53
C LYS A 49 -15.18 6.19 -1.97
N THR A 50 -15.71 5.96 -3.17
CA THR A 50 -16.98 6.55 -3.62
C THR A 50 -18.16 5.89 -2.89
N ALA A 51 -19.35 6.47 -3.04
CA ALA A 51 -20.61 5.84 -2.58
C ALA A 51 -20.83 4.43 -3.17
N THR A 52 -20.25 4.13 -4.34
CA THR A 52 -20.28 2.80 -4.97
C THR A 52 -19.11 1.89 -4.55
N GLY A 53 -18.29 2.29 -3.59
CA GLY A 53 -17.17 1.49 -3.06
C GLY A 53 -15.88 1.55 -3.89
N LYS A 54 -15.83 2.31 -4.99
CA LYS A 54 -14.63 2.45 -5.83
C LYS A 54 -13.58 3.30 -5.10
N ILE A 55 -12.34 2.80 -5.04
CA ILE A 55 -11.22 3.52 -4.42
C ILE A 55 -10.89 4.79 -5.22
N GLN A 56 -10.84 5.92 -4.51
CA GLN A 56 -10.51 7.24 -5.05
C GLN A 56 -8.99 7.47 -5.01
N ARG A 57 -8.25 6.77 -5.88
CA ARG A 57 -6.78 6.80 -5.92
C ARG A 57 -6.14 8.18 -6.07
N PHE A 58 -6.86 9.18 -6.59
CA PHE A 58 -6.30 10.54 -6.73
C PHE A 58 -6.10 11.24 -5.38
N LYS A 59 -6.91 10.91 -4.35
CA LYS A 59 -6.75 11.41 -2.98
C LYS A 59 -5.58 10.80 -2.22
N LEU A 60 -4.92 9.80 -2.82
CA LEU A 60 -3.82 9.05 -2.24
C LEU A 60 -2.46 9.43 -2.86
N ARG A 61 -2.42 10.53 -3.63
CA ARG A 61 -1.27 10.93 -4.46
C ARG A 61 -0.47 12.10 -3.89
N ASP A 62 -0.77 12.54 -2.68
CA ASP A 62 0.01 13.55 -1.96
C ASP A 62 1.40 13.01 -1.55
#